data_AF-A0A963NQ35-F1
#
_entry.id   AF-A0A963NQ35-F1
#
_cell.length_a   1.000
_cell.length_b   1.000
_cell.length_c   1.000
_cell.angle_alpha   90.00
_cell.angle_beta   90.00
_cell.angle_gamma   90.00
#
_symmetry.space_group_name_H-M   'P 1'
#
loop_
_entity.id
_entity.type
_entity.pdbx_description
1 polymer ?
#
loop_
_entity_poly.entity_id
_entity_poly.type
_entity_poly.pdbx_seq_one_letter_code
_entity_poly.pdbx_strand_id
1 'polypeptide(L)'
;MTTHATRNVADDRSTPSHGPLRAAIAAATRSPEPELLPGLLESARLDLAQSDAAHALALRLARGVRERSLASGRAGLVQGLLQEFALSSQEGVALMCLAEALLRVPDAATRDALIRDKLASGDWESHLGRSPSLFVNAASWGLLITGRLVATHSEGGLGSALARIVGRGGEPLIRKGVDMAMRMMGEQFVTGRDIAEALARAR
;
A
#
# COMPACT_ATOMS: atom_id res chain seq x y z
N MET A 1 -42.61 40.25 -23.74
CA MET A 1 -41.31 39.99 -23.07
C MET A 1 -41.34 38.58 -22.52
N THR A 2 -40.96 37.64 -23.40
CA THR A 2 -39.77 36.76 -23.28
C THR A 2 -40.07 35.47 -22.52
N THR A 3 -40.76 34.56 -23.22
CA THR A 3 -40.75 33.12 -22.98
C THR A 3 -39.33 32.61 -23.19
N HIS A 4 -38.63 32.24 -22.12
CA HIS A 4 -37.33 31.58 -22.19
C HIS A 4 -37.52 30.17 -22.77
N ALA A 5 -37.16 30.00 -24.04
CA ALA A 5 -37.02 28.70 -24.67
C ALA A 5 -35.89 27.91 -23.99
N THR A 6 -36.26 26.78 -23.38
CA THR A 6 -35.33 25.75 -22.94
C THR A 6 -34.64 25.15 -24.16
N ARG A 7 -33.39 25.56 -24.39
CA ARG A 7 -32.53 24.98 -25.43
C ARG A 7 -32.07 23.59 -24.94
N ASN A 8 -32.76 22.55 -25.39
CA ASN A 8 -32.41 21.17 -25.09
C ASN A 8 -31.12 20.82 -25.86
N VAL A 9 -29.98 20.87 -25.17
CA VAL A 9 -28.70 20.32 -25.67
C VAL A 9 -28.73 18.81 -25.44
N ALA A 10 -29.61 18.13 -26.17
CA ALA A 10 -29.63 16.68 -26.23
C ALA A 10 -28.86 16.24 -27.49
N ASP A 11 -27.67 15.71 -27.23
CA ASP A 11 -27.22 14.45 -27.81
C ASP A 11 -26.87 14.42 -29.31
N ASP A 12 -25.91 15.25 -29.72
CA ASP A 12 -25.16 15.05 -30.97
C ASP A 12 -23.82 14.35 -30.70
N ARG A 13 -23.89 13.13 -30.15
CA ARG A 13 -22.77 12.17 -30.15
C ARG A 13 -23.31 10.79 -30.45
N SER A 14 -23.69 10.57 -31.70
CA SER A 14 -23.93 9.24 -32.24
C SER A 14 -22.68 8.37 -32.02
N THR A 15 -22.69 7.59 -30.94
CA THR A 15 -21.64 6.62 -30.67
C THR A 15 -21.64 5.60 -31.81
N PRO A 16 -20.46 5.24 -32.36
CA PRO A 16 -20.40 4.34 -33.50
C PRO A 16 -21.10 3.03 -33.16
N SER A 17 -22.06 2.64 -34.01
CA SER A 17 -22.79 1.38 -33.89
C SER A 17 -21.82 0.24 -33.57
N HIS A 18 -21.92 -0.24 -32.34
CA HIS A 18 -21.05 -1.27 -31.83
C HIS A 18 -21.46 -2.62 -32.41
N GLY A 19 -20.50 -3.36 -32.97
CA GLY A 19 -20.75 -4.72 -33.46
C GLY A 19 -21.31 -5.64 -32.36
N PRO A 20 -21.87 -6.80 -32.73
CA PRO A 20 -22.67 -7.64 -31.82
C PRO A 20 -21.94 -8.02 -30.52
N LEU A 21 -20.62 -8.25 -30.56
CA LEU A 21 -19.81 -8.54 -29.37
C LEU A 21 -19.72 -7.35 -28.40
N ARG A 22 -19.64 -6.12 -28.90
CA ARG A 22 -19.57 -4.91 -28.07
C ARG A 22 -20.93 -4.58 -27.47
N ALA A 23 -22.01 -4.86 -28.19
CA ALA A 23 -23.37 -4.78 -27.68
C ALA A 23 -23.60 -5.79 -26.53
N ALA A 24 -23.08 -7.02 -26.63
CA ALA A 24 -23.16 -8.02 -25.56
C ALA A 24 -22.45 -7.58 -24.27
N ILE A 25 -21.27 -6.95 -24.37
CA ILE A 25 -20.57 -6.36 -23.21
C ILE A 25 -21.41 -5.25 -22.56
N ALA A 26 -21.99 -4.35 -23.37
CA ALA A 26 -22.83 -3.27 -22.86
C ALA A 26 -24.06 -3.81 -22.13
N ALA A 27 -24.73 -4.83 -22.70
CA ALA A 27 -25.88 -5.47 -22.08
C ALA A 27 -25.54 -6.14 -20.72
N ALA A 28 -24.34 -6.72 -20.59
CA ALA A 28 -23.90 -7.40 -19.36
C ALA A 28 -23.43 -6.45 -18.24
N THR A 29 -23.26 -5.14 -18.50
CA THR A 29 -22.56 -4.22 -17.58
C THR A 29 -23.27 -4.02 -16.24
N ARG A 30 -24.60 -4.16 -16.19
CA ARG A 30 -25.41 -3.99 -14.96
C ARG A 30 -26.46 -5.09 -14.81
N SER A 31 -26.21 -6.27 -15.38
CA SER A 31 -27.12 -7.40 -15.24
C SER A 31 -27.20 -7.84 -13.78
N PRO A 32 -28.39 -8.20 -13.28
CA PRO A 32 -28.55 -8.74 -11.94
C PRO A 32 -27.67 -9.99 -11.73
N GLU A 33 -26.96 -10.04 -10.61
CA GLU A 33 -26.09 -11.18 -10.25
C GLU A 33 -26.80 -12.54 -10.35
N PRO A 34 -28.07 -12.71 -9.90
CA PRO A 34 -28.78 -14.00 -10.00
C PRO A 34 -28.98 -14.49 -11.44
N GLU A 35 -28.98 -13.58 -12.42
CA GLU A 35 -29.16 -13.93 -13.84
C GLU A 35 -27.85 -14.40 -14.49
N LEU A 36 -26.71 -13.91 -13.99
CA LEU A 36 -25.38 -14.25 -14.53
C LEU A 36 -24.80 -15.53 -13.90
N LEU A 37 -25.02 -15.71 -12.61
CA LEU A 37 -24.33 -16.73 -11.81
C LEU A 37 -24.52 -18.17 -12.34
N PRO A 38 -25.72 -18.63 -12.75
CA PRO A 38 -25.90 -20.01 -13.24
C PRO A 38 -25.04 -20.34 -14.46
N GLY A 39 -24.96 -19.42 -15.43
CA GLY A 39 -24.14 -19.61 -16.63
C GLY A 39 -22.64 -19.63 -16.34
N LEU A 40 -22.19 -18.80 -15.39
CA LEU A 40 -20.80 -18.78 -14.93
C LEU A 40 -20.43 -20.06 -14.17
N LEU A 41 -21.31 -20.55 -13.30
CA LEU A 41 -21.09 -21.80 -12.56
C LEU A 41 -20.98 -23.00 -13.49
N GLU A 42 -21.82 -23.06 -14.52
CA GLU A 42 -21.76 -24.15 -15.49
C GLU A 42 -20.47 -24.07 -16.33
N SER A 43 -20.08 -22.87 -16.74
CA SER A 43 -18.83 -22.65 -17.49
C SER A 43 -17.56 -22.92 -16.67
N ALA A 44 -17.63 -22.73 -15.35
CA ALA A 44 -16.53 -22.95 -14.42
C ALA A 44 -16.51 -24.38 -13.83
N ARG A 45 -17.46 -25.24 -14.20
CA ARG A 45 -17.57 -26.60 -13.66
C ARG A 45 -16.36 -27.43 -14.09
N LEU A 46 -15.60 -27.91 -13.10
CA LEU A 46 -14.51 -28.85 -13.31
C LEU A 46 -15.01 -30.28 -13.12
N ASP A 47 -14.40 -31.22 -13.84
CA ASP A 47 -14.56 -32.64 -13.50
C ASP A 47 -13.85 -32.98 -12.18
N LEU A 48 -14.14 -34.17 -11.63
CA LEU A 48 -13.58 -34.57 -10.33
C LEU A 48 -12.05 -34.65 -10.35
N ALA A 49 -11.46 -35.17 -11.43
CA ALA A 49 -10.01 -35.32 -11.54
C ALA A 49 -9.30 -33.95 -11.63
N GLN A 50 -9.87 -33.01 -12.39
CA GLN A 50 -9.39 -31.63 -12.50
C GLN A 50 -9.52 -30.89 -11.17
N SER A 51 -10.64 -31.05 -10.47
CA SER A 51 -10.87 -30.47 -9.15
C SER A 51 -9.85 -30.97 -8.13
N ASP A 52 -9.60 -32.29 -8.07
CA ASP A 52 -8.62 -32.89 -7.17
C ASP A 52 -7.20 -32.41 -7.47
N ALA A 53 -6.82 -32.35 -8.75
CA ALA A 53 -5.52 -31.84 -9.17
C ALA A 53 -5.33 -30.35 -8.82
N ALA A 54 -6.36 -29.52 -9.04
CA ALA A 54 -6.34 -28.11 -8.67
C ALA A 54 -6.22 -27.93 -7.15
N HIS A 55 -6.95 -28.73 -6.37
CA HIS A 55 -6.90 -28.69 -4.91
C HIS A 55 -5.52 -29.08 -4.38
N ALA A 56 -4.92 -30.16 -4.91
CA ALA A 56 -3.58 -30.60 -4.54
C ALA A 56 -2.52 -29.54 -4.87
N LEU A 57 -2.61 -28.89 -6.04
CA LEU A 57 -1.73 -27.80 -6.42
C LEU A 57 -1.88 -26.60 -5.48
N ALA A 58 -3.12 -26.18 -5.19
CA ALA A 58 -3.40 -25.07 -4.29
C ALA A 58 -2.83 -25.31 -2.89
N LEU A 59 -3.01 -26.51 -2.33
CA LEU A 59 -2.44 -26.89 -1.04
C LEU A 59 -0.92 -26.82 -1.03
N ARG A 60 -0.27 -27.34 -2.08
CA ARG A 60 1.20 -27.30 -2.20
C ARG A 60 1.72 -25.86 -2.27
N LEU A 61 1.07 -25.00 -3.05
CA LEU A 61 1.45 -23.58 -3.15
C LEU A 61 1.25 -22.86 -1.80
N ALA A 62 0.11 -23.06 -1.15
CA ALA A 62 -0.20 -22.45 0.14
C ALA A 62 0.78 -22.87 1.25
N ARG A 63 1.11 -24.17 1.31
CA ARG A 63 2.14 -24.69 2.24
C ARG A 63 3.50 -24.05 1.95
N GLY A 64 3.92 -24.04 0.69
CA GLY A 64 5.17 -23.44 0.29
C GLY A 64 5.27 -21.95 0.64
N VAL A 65 4.19 -21.18 0.49
CA VAL A 65 4.15 -19.76 0.91
C VAL A 65 4.29 -19.63 2.43
N ARG A 66 3.56 -20.44 3.22
CA ARG A 66 3.62 -20.39 4.69
C ARG A 66 4.99 -20.77 5.24
N GLU A 67 5.58 -21.85 4.73
CA GLU A 67 6.89 -22.33 5.15
C GLU A 67 8.01 -21.33 4.77
N ARG A 68 7.95 -20.74 3.57
CA ARG A 68 8.93 -19.72 3.14
C ARG A 68 8.77 -18.39 3.88
N SER A 69 7.56 -18.01 4.25
CA SER A 69 7.31 -16.77 5.00
C SER A 69 7.92 -16.79 6.40
N LEU A 70 8.15 -17.97 6.99
CA LEU A 70 8.87 -18.15 8.25
C LEU A 70 10.39 -18.09 8.10
N ALA A 71 10.92 -18.33 6.89
CA ALA A 71 12.35 -18.47 6.65
C ALA A 71 13.01 -17.24 5.96
N SER A 72 12.31 -16.50 5.10
CA SER A 72 12.92 -15.38 4.36
C SER A 72 11.94 -14.55 3.50
N GLY A 73 10.77 -14.18 4.03
CA GLY A 73 9.81 -13.34 3.30
C GLY A 73 10.08 -11.83 3.44
N ARG A 74 9.98 -11.06 2.34
CA ARG A 74 10.04 -9.58 2.31
C ARG A 74 9.02 -8.89 3.24
N ALA A 75 7.86 -9.50 3.49
CA ALA A 75 6.87 -9.06 4.49
C ALA A 75 7.30 -9.38 5.95
N GLY A 76 8.13 -10.41 6.13
CA GLY A 76 8.76 -10.76 7.39
C GLY A 76 9.77 -9.74 7.88
N LEU A 77 10.27 -8.82 7.03
CA LEU A 77 11.15 -7.74 7.44
C LEU A 77 10.38 -6.67 8.25
N VAL A 78 9.22 -6.24 7.78
CA VAL A 78 8.34 -5.29 8.51
C VAL A 78 7.88 -5.91 9.81
N GLN A 79 7.33 -7.12 9.74
CA GLN A 79 6.84 -7.82 10.91
C GLN A 79 7.99 -8.16 11.86
N GLY A 80 9.19 -8.44 11.32
CA GLY A 80 10.42 -8.64 12.06
C GLY A 80 10.88 -7.39 12.81
N LEU A 81 10.80 -6.19 12.23
CA LEU A 81 11.10 -4.94 12.96
C LEU A 81 10.08 -4.66 14.05
N LEU A 82 8.78 -4.85 13.75
CA LEU A 82 7.74 -4.67 14.76
C LEU A 82 7.94 -5.63 15.94
N GLN A 83 8.36 -6.87 15.67
CA GLN A 83 8.68 -7.85 16.70
C GLN A 83 10.00 -7.55 17.42
N GLU A 84 11.07 -7.21 16.68
CA GLU A 84 12.40 -6.92 17.21
C GLU A 84 12.36 -5.74 18.20
N PHE A 85 11.57 -4.71 17.88
CA PHE A 85 11.44 -3.50 18.68
C PHE A 85 10.15 -3.43 19.49
N ALA A 86 9.35 -4.49 19.50
CA ALA A 86 8.05 -4.59 20.18
C ALA A 86 7.14 -3.36 19.93
N LEU A 87 7.10 -2.90 18.67
CA LEU A 87 6.33 -1.75 18.25
C LEU A 87 4.85 -2.11 18.08
N SER A 88 3.98 -1.25 18.57
CA SER A 88 2.56 -1.31 18.22
C SER A 88 2.35 -0.98 16.74
N SER A 89 1.19 -1.37 16.20
CA SER A 89 0.83 -1.04 14.82
C SER A 89 0.86 0.48 14.54
N GLN A 90 0.41 1.32 15.48
CA GLN A 90 0.44 2.77 15.32
C GLN A 90 1.87 3.33 15.30
N GLU A 91 2.74 2.77 16.14
CA GLU A 91 4.16 3.12 16.18
C GLU A 91 4.86 2.73 14.88
N GLY A 92 4.56 1.54 14.35
CA GLY A 92 5.01 1.13 13.03
C GLY A 92 4.60 2.11 11.94
N VAL A 93 3.33 2.52 11.89
CA VAL A 93 2.85 3.49 10.89
C VAL A 93 3.55 4.84 11.03
N ALA A 94 3.70 5.35 12.26
CA ALA A 94 4.40 6.61 12.52
C ALA A 94 5.87 6.57 12.06
N LEU A 95 6.56 5.45 12.30
CA LEU A 95 7.94 5.23 11.90
C LEU A 95 8.10 5.18 10.37
N MET A 96 7.18 4.53 9.66
CA MET A 96 7.21 4.48 8.19
C MET A 96 6.92 5.83 7.55
N CYS A 97 5.95 6.59 8.12
CA CYS A 97 5.68 7.97 7.72
C CYS A 97 6.92 8.86 7.88
N LEU A 98 7.63 8.73 9.01
CA LEU A 98 8.88 9.44 9.23
C LEU A 98 9.95 9.05 8.19
N ALA A 99 10.10 7.76 7.92
CA ALA A 99 11.09 7.29 6.96
C ALA A 99 10.82 7.82 5.55
N GLU A 100 9.56 7.92 5.14
CA GLU A 100 9.18 8.54 3.87
C GLU A 100 9.56 10.02 3.82
N ALA A 101 9.28 10.78 4.89
CA ALA A 101 9.65 12.18 4.97
C ALA A 101 11.18 12.37 4.86
N LEU A 102 11.96 11.50 5.51
CA LEU A 102 13.42 11.51 5.45
C LEU A 102 13.96 11.11 4.07
N LEU A 103 13.28 10.22 3.35
CA LEU A 103 13.65 9.87 1.97
C LEU A 103 13.47 11.00 0.96
N ARG A 104 12.64 12.01 1.27
CA ARG A 104 12.53 13.21 0.44
C ARG A 104 13.76 14.10 0.52
N VAL A 105 14.65 13.88 1.50
CA VAL A 105 15.95 14.53 1.59
C VAL A 105 16.93 13.78 0.68
N PRO A 106 17.38 14.39 -0.45
CA PRO A 106 18.16 13.67 -1.46
C PRO A 106 19.57 13.31 -0.98
N ASP A 107 20.14 14.10 -0.07
CA ASP A 107 21.49 13.90 0.46
C ASP A 107 21.49 13.02 1.73
N ALA A 108 22.31 11.98 1.72
CA ALA A 108 22.43 11.05 2.84
C ALA A 108 23.06 11.71 4.07
N ALA A 109 24.08 12.57 3.89
CA ALA A 109 24.75 13.23 5.00
C ALA A 109 23.81 14.21 5.73
N THR A 110 23.00 14.96 4.98
CA THR A 110 21.97 15.87 5.51
C THR A 110 20.88 15.11 6.26
N ARG A 111 20.43 13.98 5.73
CA ARG A 111 19.47 13.11 6.42
C ARG A 111 20.03 12.54 7.72
N ASP A 112 21.28 12.07 7.73
CA ASP A 112 21.95 11.58 8.94
C ASP A 112 22.19 12.68 9.98
N ALA A 113 22.48 13.90 9.51
CA ALA A 113 22.59 15.07 10.38
C ALA A 113 21.23 15.43 10.98
N LEU A 114 20.14 15.37 10.21
CA LEU A 114 18.78 15.59 10.71
C LEU A 114 18.35 14.54 11.75
N ILE A 115 18.67 13.26 11.52
CA ILE A 115 18.41 12.18 12.48
C ILE A 115 19.15 12.43 13.79
N ARG A 116 20.43 12.79 13.73
CA ARG A 116 21.24 13.05 14.94
C ARG A 116 20.83 14.32 15.68
N ASP A 117 20.63 15.42 14.95
CA ASP A 117 20.45 16.74 15.56
C ASP A 117 19.01 17.01 16.02
N LYS A 118 18.02 16.55 15.23
CA LYS A 118 16.60 16.89 15.45
C LYS A 118 15.75 15.75 15.96
N LEU A 119 16.13 14.50 15.67
CA LEU A 119 15.37 13.33 16.09
C LEU A 119 15.88 12.76 17.43
N ALA A 120 17.19 12.68 17.64
CA ALA A 120 17.72 12.12 18.90
C ALA A 120 17.50 13.02 20.14
N SER A 121 17.37 14.34 19.93
CA SER A 121 17.31 15.36 20.99
C SER A 121 15.92 15.58 21.61
N GLY A 122 14.86 14.95 21.06
CA GLY A 122 13.52 15.03 21.63
C GLY A 122 12.71 16.28 21.25
N ASP A 123 13.22 17.16 20.40
CA ASP A 123 12.55 18.41 19.98
C ASP A 123 11.58 18.19 18.78
N TRP A 124 10.69 17.21 18.90
CA TRP A 124 9.80 16.80 17.79
C TRP A 124 8.54 17.65 17.69
N GLU A 125 8.00 18.08 18.83
CA GLU A 125 6.75 18.85 18.89
C GLU A 125 6.87 20.20 18.19
N SER A 126 8.04 20.85 18.24
CA SER A 126 8.31 22.13 17.59
C SER A 126 8.30 22.05 16.05
N HIS A 127 8.48 20.85 15.49
CA HIS A 127 8.57 20.61 14.05
C HIS A 127 7.36 19.85 13.47
N LEU A 128 6.67 19.01 14.25
CA LEU A 128 5.46 18.28 13.83
C LEU A 128 4.28 19.22 13.54
N GLY A 129 4.11 20.27 14.35
CA GLY A 129 2.99 21.23 14.21
C GLY A 129 3.07 22.17 13.01
N ARG A 130 4.17 22.15 12.23
CA ARG A 130 4.39 23.06 11.08
C ARG A 130 4.39 22.39 9.72
N SER A 131 4.26 21.06 9.65
CA SER A 131 4.28 20.34 8.37
C SER A 131 3.04 19.44 8.23
N PRO A 132 2.01 19.86 7.48
CA PRO A 132 0.86 19.02 7.15
C PRO A 132 1.20 17.78 6.28
N SER A 133 2.49 17.49 6.06
CA SER A 133 2.97 16.52 5.07
C SER A 133 3.48 15.19 5.65
N LEU A 134 3.76 15.12 6.96
CA LEU A 134 4.44 13.96 7.56
C LEU A 134 3.58 12.70 7.61
N PHE A 135 2.25 12.84 7.72
CA PHE A 135 1.33 11.71 7.83
C PHE A 135 0.43 11.52 6.60
N VAL A 136 0.76 12.16 5.48
CA VAL A 136 -0.05 12.14 4.24
C VAL A 136 -0.32 10.72 3.73
N ASN A 137 0.62 9.80 3.95
CA ASN A 137 0.52 8.41 3.52
C ASN A 137 0.28 7.41 4.66
N ALA A 138 -0.20 7.88 5.82
CA ALA A 138 -0.49 7.02 6.97
C ALA A 138 -1.50 5.91 6.65
N ALA A 139 -2.44 6.14 5.72
CA ALA A 139 -3.37 5.11 5.27
C ALA A 139 -2.68 3.97 4.51
N SER A 140 -1.72 4.30 3.63
CA SER A 140 -0.92 3.35 2.85
C SER A 140 -0.05 2.48 3.76
N TRP A 141 0.64 3.12 4.72
CA TRP A 141 1.47 2.42 5.70
C TRP A 141 0.62 1.66 6.73
N GLY A 142 -0.54 2.21 7.10
CA GLY A 142 -1.54 1.55 7.95
C GLY A 142 -2.06 0.26 7.33
N LEU A 143 -2.36 0.27 6.03
CA LEU A 143 -2.77 -0.93 5.30
C LEU A 143 -1.65 -1.96 5.25
N LEU A 144 -0.42 -1.54 4.94
CA LEU A 144 0.73 -2.43 4.85
C LEU A 144 1.03 -3.12 6.19
N ILE A 145 0.93 -2.39 7.29
CA ILE A 145 1.31 -2.88 8.63
C ILE A 145 0.17 -3.65 9.30
N THR A 146 -1.07 -3.21 9.12
CA THR A 146 -2.22 -3.74 9.87
C THR A 146 -3.16 -4.60 9.04
N GLY A 147 -2.99 -4.63 7.72
CA GLY A 147 -3.92 -5.26 6.78
C GLY A 147 -5.28 -4.55 6.71
N ARG A 148 -5.44 -3.39 7.34
CA ARG A 148 -6.68 -2.61 7.39
C ARG A 148 -6.44 -1.16 6.95
N LEU A 149 -7.40 -0.60 6.24
CA LEU A 149 -7.44 0.83 5.93
C LEU A 149 -7.67 1.62 7.22
N VAL A 150 -6.66 2.37 7.64
CA VAL A 150 -6.75 3.25 8.81
C VAL A 150 -7.24 4.62 8.35
N ALA A 151 -8.33 5.12 8.93
CA ALA A 151 -8.81 6.46 8.67
C ALA A 151 -7.76 7.48 9.17
N THR A 152 -7.41 8.44 8.31
CA THR A 152 -6.29 9.40 8.49
C THR A 152 -6.50 10.46 9.58
N HIS A 153 -7.54 10.39 10.40
CA HIS A 153 -7.93 11.44 11.35
C HIS A 153 -7.22 11.39 12.72
N SER A 154 -5.97 10.92 12.79
CA SER A 154 -5.24 10.75 14.06
C SER A 154 -3.81 11.29 14.00
N GLU A 155 -3.63 12.51 13.50
CA GLU A 155 -2.31 13.16 13.52
C GLU A 155 -1.76 13.28 14.96
N GLY A 156 -2.62 13.52 15.95
CA GLY A 156 -2.25 13.53 17.37
C GLY A 156 -1.85 12.15 17.94
N GLY A 157 -2.48 11.07 17.47
CA GLY A 157 -2.13 9.71 17.89
C GLY A 157 -0.81 9.22 17.28
N LEU A 158 -0.54 9.59 16.02
CA LEU A 158 0.71 9.26 15.34
C LEU A 158 1.90 10.05 15.90
N GLY A 159 1.73 11.33 16.23
CA GLY A 159 2.76 12.14 16.89
C GLY A 159 3.16 11.59 18.26
N SER A 160 2.19 11.22 19.10
CA SER A 160 2.44 10.61 20.42
C SER A 160 3.03 9.20 20.32
N ALA A 161 2.65 8.41 19.31
CA ALA A 161 3.28 7.12 19.02
C ALA A 161 4.77 7.30 18.67
N LEU A 162 5.09 8.27 17.81
CA LEU A 162 6.48 8.56 17.45
C LEU A 162 7.30 9.01 18.66
N ALA A 163 6.79 9.94 19.48
CA ALA A 163 7.46 10.36 20.71
C ALA A 163 7.76 9.19 21.65
N ARG A 164 6.85 8.19 21.73
CA ARG A 164 7.05 6.98 22.53
C ARG A 164 8.16 6.08 21.98
N ILE A 165 8.26 5.94 20.65
CA ILE A 165 9.34 5.20 19.99
C ILE A 165 10.69 5.81 20.31
N VAL A 166 10.79 7.14 20.19
CA VAL A 166 12.02 7.89 20.43
C VAL A 166 12.43 7.79 21.89
N GLY A 167 11.48 7.97 22.81
CA GLY A 167 11.74 7.87 24.25
C GLY A 167 12.14 6.46 24.71
N ARG A 168 11.71 5.40 24.00
CA ARG A 168 12.04 4.00 24.34
C ARG A 168 13.28 3.47 23.63
N GLY A 169 13.53 3.89 22.39
CA GLY A 169 14.54 3.28 21.53
C GLY A 169 15.63 4.21 21.00
N GLY A 170 15.50 5.52 21.24
CA GLY A 170 16.49 6.54 20.85
C GLY A 170 16.83 6.56 19.37
N GLU A 171 17.96 7.18 19.05
CA GLU A 171 18.51 7.28 17.69
C GLU A 171 18.70 5.92 16.98
N PRO A 172 19.23 4.86 17.62
CA PRO A 172 19.52 3.59 16.94
C PRO A 172 18.28 2.90 16.38
N LEU A 173 17.15 2.95 17.10
CA LEU A 173 15.88 2.36 16.63
C LEU A 173 15.35 3.14 15.43
N ILE A 174 15.34 4.47 15.51
CA ILE A 174 14.89 5.34 14.42
C ILE A 174 15.72 5.09 13.17
N ARG A 175 17.06 5.08 13.31
CA ARG A 175 17.99 4.84 12.21
C ARG A 175 17.70 3.50 11.53
N LYS A 176 17.60 2.42 12.31
CA LYS A 176 17.33 1.09 11.76
C LYS A 176 15.92 0.99 11.12
N GLY A 177 14.93 1.64 11.72
CA GLY A 177 13.57 1.73 11.18
C GLY A 177 13.52 2.46 9.84
N VAL A 178 14.21 3.59 9.74
CA VAL A 178 14.36 4.37 8.51
C VAL A 178 15.08 3.55 7.46
N ASP A 179 16.26 2.99 7.77
CA ASP A 179 17.05 2.18 6.83
C ASP A 179 16.23 1.03 6.22
N MET A 180 15.44 0.35 7.04
CA MET A 180 14.61 -0.74 6.58
C MET A 180 13.45 -0.24 5.70
N ALA A 181 12.82 0.86 6.06
CA ALA A 181 11.79 1.49 5.24
C ALA A 181 12.33 1.97 3.88
N MET A 182 13.58 2.46 3.83
CA MET A 182 14.25 2.80 2.57
C MET A 182 14.44 1.57 1.69
N ARG A 183 14.91 0.46 2.26
CA ARG A 183 15.07 -0.81 1.52
C ARG A 183 13.73 -1.31 0.99
N MET A 184 12.66 -1.16 1.78
CA MET A 184 11.32 -1.52 1.34
C MET A 184 10.83 -0.65 0.17
N MET A 185 10.96 0.68 0.25
CA MET A 185 10.49 1.58 -0.81
C MET A 185 11.27 1.39 -2.12
N GLY A 186 12.57 1.15 -2.05
CA GLY A 186 13.43 1.00 -3.25
C GLY A 186 13.40 -0.38 -3.92
N GLU A 187 12.85 -1.41 -3.27
CA GLU A 187 12.88 -2.79 -3.78
C GLU A 187 11.51 -3.50 -3.79
N GLN A 188 10.55 -3.10 -2.95
CA GLN A 188 9.27 -3.82 -2.82
C GLN A 188 8.14 -3.21 -3.65
N PHE A 189 8.14 -1.90 -3.85
CA PHE A 189 7.08 -1.21 -4.60
C PHE A 189 7.49 -0.85 -6.03
N VAL A 190 8.79 -0.72 -6.27
CA VAL A 190 9.38 -0.47 -7.58
C VAL A 190 10.52 -1.44 -7.82
N THR A 191 10.60 -2.00 -9.02
CA THR A 191 11.68 -2.94 -9.38
C THR A 191 13.04 -2.23 -9.47
N GLY A 192 13.07 -0.93 -9.79
CA GLY A 192 14.23 -0.04 -9.79
C GLY A 192 13.79 1.42 -9.78
N ARG A 193 14.69 2.37 -9.50
CA ARG A 193 14.36 3.81 -9.53
C ARG A 193 14.14 4.32 -10.95
N ASP A 194 14.81 3.69 -11.91
CA ASP A 194 14.63 3.88 -13.34
C ASP A 194 14.54 2.52 -14.06
N ILE A 195 14.21 2.58 -15.35
CA ILE A 195 14.04 1.39 -16.18
C ILE A 195 15.36 0.59 -16.33
N ALA A 196 16.52 1.25 -16.31
CA ALA A 196 17.80 0.58 -16.46
C ALA A 196 18.14 -0.25 -15.21
N GLU A 197 17.91 0.32 -14.02
CA GLU A 197 18.04 -0.38 -12.75
C GLU A 197 17.04 -1.54 -12.63
N ALA A 198 15.79 -1.34 -13.06
CA ALA A 198 14.78 -2.39 -13.06
C ALA A 198 15.16 -3.57 -13.98
N LEU A 199 15.68 -3.29 -15.18
CA LEU A 199 16.16 -4.31 -16.12
C LEU A 199 17.40 -5.04 -15.61
N ALA A 200 18.31 -4.35 -14.92
CA ALA A 200 19.49 -4.98 -14.32
C ALA A 200 19.12 -5.97 -13.21
N ARG A 201 18.10 -5.63 -12.39
CA ARG A 201 17.60 -6.49 -11.30
C ARG A 201 16.70 -7.63 -11.77
N ALA A 202 16.23 -7.59 -13.01
CA ALA A 202 15.40 -8.64 -13.62
C ALA A 202 16.20 -9.77 -14.28
N ARG A 203 17.53 -9.62 -14.36
CA ARG A 203 18.47 -10.66 -14.82
C ARG A 203 18.93 -11.51 -13.64
#